data_AF-A0AAN8T5E9-F1
#
_entry.id   AF-A0AAN8T5E9-F1
#
_cell.length_a   1.000
_cell.length_b   1.000
_cell.length_c   1.000
_cell.angle_alpha   90.00
_cell.angle_beta   90.00
_cell.angle_gamma   90.00
#
_symmetry.space_group_name_H-M   'P 1'
#
loop_
_entity.id
_entity.type
_entity.pdbx_description
1 polymer ?
#
loop_
_entity_poly.entity_id
_entity_poly.type
_entity_poly.pdbx_seq_one_letter_code
_entity_poly.pdbx_strand_id
1 'polypeptide(L)'
;MGFMISFIHVKLSIKGCLLAVVDDIPCMFQGHIENAAHLKQQYGLNKTANEVIIVIEAYRTLRDRGPYPPDQVVKDIHGKFAFVLYDSASKSTFLADVDGSVPFFWGTDSEGNLVLLDDADIVKQGCGKSFHHFPKNS
;
A
#
# COMPACT_ATOMS: atom_id res chain seq x y z
N MET A 1 4.00 -15.62 25.37
CA MET A 1 4.36 -14.42 24.60
C MET A 1 4.51 -14.85 23.15
N GLY A 2 3.43 -14.78 22.39
CA GLY A 2 3.42 -15.13 20.97
C GLY A 2 2.61 -14.06 20.27
N PHE A 3 3.28 -13.19 19.52
CA PHE A 3 2.59 -12.24 18.65
C PHE A 3 2.04 -13.05 17.49
N MET A 4 0.76 -13.39 17.59
CA MET A 4 0.01 -13.93 16.47
C MET A 4 0.00 -12.85 15.40
N ILE A 5 0.65 -13.14 14.28
CA ILE A 5 0.58 -12.33 13.07
C ILE A 5 -0.88 -12.44 12.63
N SER A 6 -1.74 -11.54 13.13
CA SER A 6 -3.08 -11.42 12.62
C SER A 6 -2.92 -11.01 11.17
N PHE A 7 -3.20 -11.96 10.28
CA PHE A 7 -3.51 -11.70 8.90
C PHE A 7 -4.36 -10.44 8.88
N ILE A 8 -3.85 -9.43 8.19
CA ILE A 8 -4.58 -8.25 7.78
C ILE A 8 -5.91 -8.78 7.24
N HIS A 9 -6.98 -8.73 8.03
CA HIS A 9 -8.33 -9.11 7.60
C HIS A 9 -8.86 -7.93 6.79
N VAL A 10 -8.10 -7.58 5.75
CA VAL A 10 -8.51 -6.71 4.68
C VAL A 10 -9.63 -7.47 4.02
N LYS A 11 -10.86 -7.15 4.43
CA LYS A 11 -12.09 -7.60 3.79
C LYS A 11 -12.26 -6.84 2.47
N LEU A 12 -11.19 -6.68 1.69
CA LEU A 12 -11.21 -5.94 0.43
C LEU A 12 -12.12 -6.66 -0.55
N SER A 13 -12.83 -5.89 -1.36
CA SER A 13 -13.17 -6.33 -2.70
C SER A 13 -11.86 -6.57 -3.48
N ILE A 14 -11.32 -7.80 -3.44
CA ILE A 14 -9.99 -8.18 -4.00
C ILE A 14 -9.99 -8.20 -5.54
N LYS A 15 -11.01 -7.65 -6.22
CA LYS A 15 -11.07 -7.69 -7.67
C LYS A 15 -10.11 -6.67 -8.27
N GLY A 16 -9.06 -7.17 -8.93
CA GLY A 16 -8.11 -6.33 -9.67
C GLY A 16 -7.01 -5.67 -8.82
N CYS A 17 -6.80 -6.12 -7.57
CA CYS A 17 -5.66 -5.73 -6.76
C CYS A 17 -4.54 -6.79 -6.83
N LEU A 18 -3.29 -6.33 -6.79
CA LEU A 18 -2.10 -7.15 -6.60
C LEU A 18 -1.70 -7.14 -5.13
N LEU A 19 -1.30 -8.30 -4.60
CA LEU A 19 -0.82 -8.46 -3.24
C LEU A 19 0.56 -9.10 -3.27
N ALA A 20 1.49 -8.58 -2.47
CA ALA A 20 2.77 -9.21 -2.24
C ALA A 20 3.28 -8.88 -0.84
N VAL A 21 4.18 -9.74 -0.35
CA VAL A 21 4.93 -9.52 0.88
C VAL A 21 6.39 -9.76 0.55
N VAL A 22 7.25 -8.79 0.86
CA VAL A 22 8.70 -8.91 0.71
C VAL A 22 9.35 -8.40 1.99
N ASP A 23 10.22 -9.21 2.60
CA ASP A 23 10.94 -8.87 3.83
C ASP A 23 10.06 -8.27 4.94
N ASP A 24 8.96 -8.96 5.23
CA ASP A 24 7.95 -8.58 6.23
C ASP A 24 7.28 -7.22 5.99
N ILE A 25 7.25 -6.80 4.73
CA ILE A 25 6.54 -5.61 4.24
C ILE A 25 5.38 -6.06 3.33
N PRO A 26 4.18 -6.33 3.87
CA PRO A 26 3.00 -6.57 3.07
C PRO A 26 2.58 -5.30 2.33
N CYS A 27 2.23 -5.47 1.05
CA CYS A 27 1.73 -4.41 0.19
C CYS A 27 0.55 -4.88 -0.64
N MET A 28 -0.41 -3.98 -0.76
CA MET A 28 -1.52 -4.05 -1.68
C MET A 28 -1.39 -2.94 -2.70
N PHE A 29 -1.54 -3.29 -3.97
CA PHE A 29 -1.42 -2.37 -5.09
C PHE A 29 -2.62 -2.51 -6.01
N GLN A 30 -3.13 -1.38 -6.51
CA GLN A 30 -4.14 -1.35 -7.56
C GLN A 30 -3.78 -0.31 -8.61
N GLY A 31 -4.01 -0.65 -9.88
CA GLY A 31 -3.77 0.25 -11.01
C GLY A 31 -2.63 -0.23 -11.88
N HIS A 32 -1.92 0.72 -12.50
CA HIS A 32 -0.86 0.42 -13.46
C HIS A 32 0.28 1.43 -13.37
N ILE A 33 1.51 0.91 -13.43
CA ILE A 33 2.74 1.70 -13.48
C ILE A 33 3.22 1.75 -14.93
N GLU A 34 3.23 2.94 -15.52
CA GLU A 34 3.60 3.18 -16.91
C GLU A 34 5.10 3.02 -17.15
N ASN A 35 5.94 3.45 -16.20
CA ASN A 35 7.40 3.39 -16.31
C ASN A 35 8.00 2.13 -15.64
N ALA A 36 7.23 1.04 -15.53
CA ALA A 36 7.64 -0.18 -14.80
C ALA A 36 8.96 -0.79 -15.29
N ALA A 37 9.22 -0.78 -16.61
CA ALA A 37 10.47 -1.31 -17.17
C ALA A 37 11.71 -0.54 -16.68
N HIS A 38 11.60 0.79 -16.59
CA HIS A 38 12.67 1.65 -16.07
C HIS A 38 12.90 1.38 -14.58
N LEU A 39 11.83 1.30 -13.78
CA LEU A 39 11.92 1.05 -12.35
C LEU A 39 12.51 -0.34 -12.05
N LYS A 40 12.16 -1.37 -12.84
CA LYS A 40 12.80 -2.70 -12.72
C LYS A 40 14.30 -2.63 -12.94
N GLN A 41 14.76 -1.85 -13.92
CA GLN A 41 16.18 -1.66 -14.15
C GLN A 41 16.84 -0.86 -13.00
N GLN A 42 16.21 0.22 -12.55
CA GLN A 42 16.72 1.11 -11.50
C GLN A 42 16.89 0.37 -10.16
N TYR A 43 15.93 -0.49 -9.80
CA TYR A 43 15.95 -1.26 -8.57
C TYR A 43 16.57 -2.67 -8.72
N GLY A 44 17.10 -3.01 -9.90
CA GLY A 44 17.74 -4.32 -10.13
C GLY A 44 16.78 -5.52 -10.04
N LEU A 45 15.51 -5.32 -10.38
CA LEU A 45 14.46 -6.34 -10.29
C LEU A 45 14.51 -7.30 -11.47
N ASN A 46 14.04 -8.53 -11.23
CA ASN A 46 13.88 -9.50 -12.30
C ASN A 46 12.78 -9.07 -13.30
N LYS A 47 12.81 -9.63 -14.52
CA LYS A 47 11.84 -9.29 -15.57
C LYS A 47 10.39 -9.64 -15.18
N THR A 48 10.23 -10.65 -14.33
CA THR A 48 8.94 -11.17 -13.84
C THR A 48 8.34 -10.37 -12.69
N ALA A 49 9.03 -9.36 -12.14
CA ALA A 49 8.51 -8.52 -11.07
C ALA A 49 7.24 -7.81 -11.57
N ASN A 50 6.21 -7.78 -10.72
CA ASN A 50 4.98 -7.05 -11.00
C ASN A 50 5.02 -5.68 -10.28
N GLU A 51 3.98 -4.88 -10.47
CA GLU A 51 3.90 -3.52 -9.94
C GLU A 51 3.97 -3.46 -8.40
N VAL A 52 3.36 -4.42 -7.70
CA VAL A 52 3.41 -4.47 -6.23
C VAL A 52 4.83 -4.70 -5.70
N ILE A 53 5.63 -5.52 -6.38
CA ILE A 53 7.05 -5.73 -6.03
C ILE A 53 7.86 -4.47 -6.30
N ILE A 54 7.60 -3.75 -7.39
CA ILE A 54 8.27 -2.47 -7.69
C ILE A 54 8.04 -1.46 -6.55
N VAL A 55 6.81 -1.35 -6.05
CA VAL A 55 6.47 -0.43 -4.96
C VAL A 55 7.19 -0.80 -3.66
N ILE A 56 7.19 -2.09 -3.27
CA ILE A 56 7.89 -2.52 -2.05
C ILE A 56 9.40 -2.22 -2.14
N GLU A 57 10.01 -2.48 -3.29
CA GLU A 57 11.45 -2.26 -3.49
C GLU A 57 11.84 -0.78 -3.56
N ALA A 58 10.98 0.06 -4.16
CA ALA A 58 11.14 1.51 -4.12
C ALA A 58 11.11 2.04 -2.67
N TYR A 59 10.14 1.58 -1.88
CA TYR A 59 10.02 1.93 -0.47
C TYR A 59 11.26 1.52 0.34
N ARG A 60 11.67 0.25 0.20
CA ARG A 60 12.85 -0.28 0.91
C ARG A 60 14.12 0.50 0.56
N THR A 61 14.33 0.77 -0.72
CA THR A 61 15.50 1.52 -1.19
C THR A 61 15.56 2.91 -0.54
N LEU A 62 14.42 3.58 -0.38
CA LEU A 62 14.37 4.89 0.28
C LEU A 62 14.59 4.79 1.79
N ARG A 63 13.94 3.83 2.46
CA ARG A 63 14.13 3.56 3.90
C ARG A 63 15.60 3.30 4.22
N ASP A 64 16.26 2.47 3.42
CA ASP A 64 17.63 2.03 3.66
C ASP A 64 18.67 3.12 3.33
N ARG A 65 18.32 4.12 2.51
CA ARG A 65 19.24 5.20 2.08
C ARG A 65 19.29 6.43 3.00
N GLY A 66 18.44 6.53 4.01
CA GLY A 66 18.44 7.64 4.99
C GLY A 66 17.06 8.25 5.20
N PRO A 67 16.92 9.34 5.98
CA PRO A 67 15.63 9.94 6.29
C PRO A 67 15.06 10.66 5.06
N TYR A 68 14.41 9.90 4.19
CA TYR A 68 13.66 10.41 3.05
C TYR A 68 12.18 10.51 3.43
N PRO A 69 11.53 11.63 3.08
CA PRO A 69 10.12 11.76 3.35
C PRO A 69 9.37 10.80 2.39
N PRO A 70 8.30 10.12 2.86
CA PRO A 70 7.73 8.97 2.16
C PRO A 70 7.11 9.29 0.80
N ASP A 71 6.77 10.56 0.57
CA ASP A 71 6.34 11.13 -0.70
C ASP A 71 7.38 10.97 -1.82
N GLN A 72 8.65 10.72 -1.51
CA GLN A 72 9.65 10.42 -2.55
C GLN A 72 9.43 9.05 -3.21
N VAL A 73 8.77 8.10 -2.54
CA VAL A 73 8.50 6.77 -3.11
C VAL A 73 7.65 6.88 -4.38
N VAL A 74 6.68 7.80 -4.38
CA VAL A 74 5.73 7.97 -5.49
C VAL A 74 6.26 8.88 -6.59
N LYS A 75 7.23 9.74 -6.29
CA LYS A 75 7.68 10.80 -7.21
C LYS A 75 8.20 10.27 -8.54
N ASP A 76 8.93 9.15 -8.49
CA ASP A 76 9.54 8.54 -9.69
C ASP A 76 8.65 7.44 -10.29
N ILE A 77 7.48 7.17 -9.71
CA ILE A 77 6.55 6.14 -10.20
C ILE A 77 5.44 6.83 -11.00
N HIS A 78 5.45 6.60 -12.31
CA HIS A 78 4.48 7.19 -13.23
C HIS A 78 3.35 6.22 -13.50
N GLY A 79 2.12 6.72 -13.51
CA GLY A 79 0.94 5.96 -13.89
C GLY A 79 -0.25 6.31 -13.01
N LYS A 80 -1.26 5.45 -13.07
CA LYS A 80 -2.51 5.59 -12.34
C LYS A 80 -2.61 4.42 -11.38
N PHE A 81 -2.30 4.67 -10.12
CA PHE A 81 -2.26 3.62 -9.12
C PHE A 81 -2.53 4.15 -7.71
N ALA A 82 -2.91 3.22 -6.85
CA ALA A 82 -2.97 3.37 -5.41
C ALA A 82 -2.31 2.17 -4.75
N PHE A 83 -1.69 2.38 -3.59
CA PHE A 83 -1.16 1.29 -2.79
C PHE A 83 -1.25 1.55 -1.29
N VAL A 84 -1.21 0.45 -0.54
CA VAL A 84 -1.03 0.45 0.91
C VAL A 84 0.05 -0.54 1.27
N LEU A 85 1.05 -0.08 2.00
CA LEU A 85 2.19 -0.84 2.46
C LEU A 85 2.33 -0.68 3.97
N TYR A 86 2.61 -1.77 4.67
CA TYR A 86 2.93 -1.74 6.09
C TYR A 86 4.35 -2.24 6.31
N ASP A 87 5.21 -1.40 6.89
CA ASP A 87 6.55 -1.82 7.28
C ASP A 87 6.53 -2.25 8.75
N SER A 88 6.71 -3.56 8.95
CA SER A 88 6.73 -4.18 10.27
C SER A 88 7.96 -3.79 11.11
N ALA A 89 9.06 -3.37 10.48
CA ALA A 89 10.29 -2.96 11.16
C ALA A 89 10.14 -1.57 11.78
N SER A 90 9.56 -0.63 11.03
CA SER A 90 9.30 0.75 11.48
C SER A 90 7.92 0.92 12.13
N LYS A 91 7.06 -0.11 12.10
CA LYS A 91 5.67 -0.08 12.56
C LYS A 91 4.86 1.04 11.92
N SER A 92 5.09 1.30 10.64
CA SER A 92 4.47 2.41 9.92
C SER A 92 3.75 1.96 8.66
N THR A 93 2.61 2.61 8.38
CA THR A 93 1.79 2.35 7.19
C THR A 93 1.98 3.50 6.22
N PHE A 94 2.24 3.18 4.96
CA PHE A 94 2.36 4.13 3.86
C PHE A 94 1.26 3.87 2.87
N LEU A 95 0.59 4.94 2.47
CA LEU A 95 -0.52 4.88 1.54
C LEU A 95 -0.31 5.98 0.49
N ALA A 96 -0.59 5.67 -0.77
CA ALA A 96 -0.60 6.64 -1.85
C ALA A 96 -1.77 6.39 -2.81
N ASP A 97 -2.34 7.47 -3.34
CA ASP A 97 -3.31 7.48 -4.45
C ASP A 97 -2.99 8.67 -5.35
N VAL A 98 -2.29 8.40 -6.45
CA VAL A 98 -1.73 9.44 -7.32
C VAL A 98 -2.79 10.08 -8.22
N ASP A 99 -3.88 9.35 -8.52
CA ASP A 99 -4.92 9.80 -9.45
C ASP A 99 -6.22 10.16 -8.72
N GLY A 100 -6.33 9.88 -7.41
CA GLY A 100 -7.55 10.10 -6.62
C GLY A 100 -8.72 9.25 -7.12
N SER A 101 -8.44 8.24 -7.95
CA SER A 101 -9.43 7.52 -8.75
C SER A 101 -9.89 6.23 -8.09
N VAL A 102 -9.23 5.80 -7.02
CA VAL A 102 -9.63 4.62 -6.28
C VAL A 102 -10.36 5.07 -5.01
N PRO A 103 -11.68 4.84 -4.89
CA PRO A 103 -12.48 5.30 -3.75
C PRO A 103 -12.22 4.42 -2.53
N PHE A 104 -10.99 4.41 -2.02
CA PHE A 104 -10.65 3.66 -0.83
C PHE A 104 -11.01 4.45 0.43
N PHE A 105 -11.73 3.77 1.30
CA PHE A 105 -11.97 4.14 2.67
C PHE A 105 -11.03 3.31 3.54
N TRP A 106 -10.41 3.95 4.51
CA TRP A 106 -9.59 3.26 5.49
C TRP A 106 -10.07 3.56 6.90
N GLY A 107 -9.89 2.59 7.79
CA GLY A 107 -10.23 2.71 9.19
C GLY A 107 -9.50 1.67 10.04
N THR A 108 -9.67 1.76 11.34
CA THR A 108 -9.25 0.73 12.29
C THR A 108 -10.48 0.11 12.90
N ASP A 109 -10.58 -1.22 12.88
CA ASP A 109 -11.65 -1.91 13.61
C ASP A 109 -11.43 -1.87 15.13
N SER A 110 -12.37 -2.44 15.90
CA SER A 110 -12.30 -2.48 17.35
C SER A 110 -11.12 -3.26 17.92
N GLU A 111 -10.44 -4.05 17.09
CA GLU A 111 -9.25 -4.84 17.47
C GLU A 111 -7.95 -4.15 17.03
N GLY A 112 -8.05 -2.98 16.40
CA GLY A 112 -6.90 -2.20 15.91
C GLY A 112 -6.38 -2.66 14.55
N ASN A 113 -7.14 -3.49 13.82
CA ASN A 113 -6.74 -3.92 12.48
C ASN A 113 -7.03 -2.80 11.47
N LEU A 114 -6.12 -2.62 10.51
CA LEU A 114 -6.33 -1.73 9.38
C LEU A 114 -7.35 -2.36 8.41
N VAL A 115 -8.45 -1.66 8.18
CA VAL A 115 -9.48 -2.04 7.21
C VAL A 115 -9.39 -1.08 6.03
N LEU A 116 -9.30 -1.64 4.83
CA LEU A 116 -9.43 -0.92 3.56
C LEU A 116 -10.58 -1.50 2.78
N LEU A 117 -11.39 -0.65 2.16
CA LEU A 117 -12.60 -1.03 1.46
C LEU A 117 -12.92 0.02 0.39
N ASP A 118 -13.44 -0.43 -0.74
CA ASP A 118 -13.95 0.40 -1.84
C ASP A 118 -15.42 0.83 -1.64
N ASP A 119 -16.09 0.27 -0.62
CA ASP A 119 -17.46 0.55 -0.26
C ASP A 119 -17.55 1.23 1.13
N ALA A 120 -18.04 2.47 1.11
CA ALA A 120 -18.20 3.32 2.28
C ALA A 120 -19.12 2.70 3.34
N ASP A 121 -20.15 1.98 2.92
CA ASP A 121 -21.18 1.46 3.83
C ASP A 121 -20.69 0.20 4.55
N ILE A 122 -19.81 -0.56 3.92
CA ILE A 122 -19.14 -1.70 4.57
C ILE A 122 -18.11 -1.20 5.61
N VAL A 123 -17.38 -0.11 5.32
CA VAL A 123 -16.43 0.47 6.29
C VAL A 123 -17.15 0.96 7.53
N LYS A 124 -18.27 1.66 7.37
CA LYS A 124 -19.06 2.16 8.50
C LYS A 124 -19.52 1.02 9.42
N GLN A 125 -19.86 -0.14 8.86
CA GLN A 125 -20.26 -1.31 9.64
C GLN A 125 -19.10 -1.97 10.39
N GLY A 126 -17.89 -1.98 9.82
CA GLY A 126 -16.71 -2.64 10.41
C GLY A 126 -15.86 -1.75 11.34
N CYS A 127 -15.71 -0.46 11.02
CA CYS A 127 -14.80 0.47 11.71
C CYS A 127 -15.51 1.45 12.66
N GLY A 128 -16.85 1.37 12.76
CA GLY A 128 -17.64 2.29 13.57
C GLY A 128 -17.48 3.76 13.13
N LYS A 129 -17.05 4.64 14.05
CA LYS A 129 -16.95 6.10 13.82
C LYS A 129 -15.59 6.56 13.27
N SER A 130 -14.65 5.64 13.07
CA SER A 130 -13.24 5.95 12.80
C SER A 130 -12.87 5.54 11.39
N PHE A 131 -13.38 6.26 10.39
CA PHE A 131 -12.98 6.05 9.00
C PHE A 131 -12.72 7.38 8.31
N HIS A 132 -11.76 7.38 7.38
CA HIS A 132 -11.37 8.56 6.65
C HIS A 132 -11.39 8.27 5.15
N HIS A 133 -11.80 9.28 4.38
CA HIS A 133 -11.55 9.30 2.95
C HIS A 133 -10.05 9.41 2.72
N PHE A 134 -9.58 8.76 1.66
CA PHE A 134 -8.22 8.95 1.23
C PHE A 134 -7.98 10.44 0.88
N PRO A 135 -6.93 11.08 1.43
CA PRO A 135 -6.58 12.44 1.05
C PRO A 135 -6.21 12.44 -0.44
N LYS A 136 -6.92 13.27 -1.22
CA LYS A 136 -6.62 13.46 -2.62
C LYS A 136 -5.30 14.24 -2.71
N ASN A 137 -4.32 13.70 -3.41
CA ASN A 137 -3.10 14.40 -3.82
C ASN A 137 -2.07 14.67 -2.69
N SER A 138 -1.81 13.70 -1.80
CA SER A 138 -0.69 13.76 -0.83
C SER A 138 0.47 12.86 -1.23
#